data_AF-A0A5P9CTW1-F1
#
_entry.id   AF-A0A5P9CTW1-F1
#
_cell.length_a   1.000
_cell.length_b   1.000
_cell.length_c   1.000
_cell.angle_alpha   90.00
_cell.angle_beta   90.00
_cell.angle_gamma   90.00
#
_symmetry.space_group_name_H-M   'P 1'
#
loop_
_entity.id
_entity.type
_entity.pdbx_description
1 polymer ?
#
loop_
_entity_poly.entity_id
_entity_poly.type
_entity_poly.pdbx_seq_one_letter_code
_entity_poly.pdbx_strand_id
1 'polypeptide(L)'
;MWNAAELAEKRKAARVAREFELALPHELSPEGRIEAVRVFAAELCERYGTAVDFAIHAPHVAGDIRNVHAHVMMTTRVLEDTGLGEKTVFERENKWLLANGLPLSQIQLRDLRQSWETIANAQLAREGHDIRIDHRSHVERGLEIIPTEHVGVQATQMQRQGLPVDQVAMDDASAKLNGEHILEHPEDLLTLVSGEKSVFGRHDIARALHRYISSDVRLFQNAFAAVMASPALVMLQGEQVDPLTGEVSPEGSVAKVD
;
A
#
# COMPACT_ATOMS: atom_id res chain seq x y z
N MET A 1 16.51 26.08 0.01
CA MET A 1 15.37 25.85 0.91
C MET A 1 15.81 25.26 2.25
N TRP A 2 16.32 24.03 2.29
CA TRP A 2 16.56 23.29 3.54
C TRP A 2 17.44 24.00 4.59
N ASN A 3 18.51 24.71 4.20
CA ASN A 3 19.30 25.53 5.14
C ASN A 3 18.46 26.59 5.90
N ALA A 4 17.40 27.13 5.28
CA ALA A 4 16.48 28.06 5.94
C ALA A 4 15.53 27.34 6.90
N ALA A 5 15.17 26.09 6.64
CA ALA A 5 14.40 25.25 7.57
C ALA A 5 15.22 24.89 8.81
N GLU A 6 16.52 24.62 8.65
CA GLU A 6 17.43 24.44 9.79
C GLU A 6 17.57 25.73 10.61
N LEU A 7 17.82 26.88 9.95
CA LEU A 7 17.96 28.19 10.61
C LEU A 7 16.68 28.66 11.31
N ALA A 8 15.50 28.24 10.85
CA ALA A 8 14.22 28.55 11.51
C ALA A 8 14.02 27.81 12.84
N GLU A 9 14.82 26.78 13.13
CA GLU A 9 14.70 25.98 14.35
C GLU A 9 15.64 26.43 15.46
N LYS A 10 15.06 26.69 16.64
CA LYS A 10 15.76 27.31 17.78
C LYS A 10 16.32 26.31 18.81
N ARG A 11 16.16 24.99 18.58
CA ARG A 11 16.55 23.93 19.53
C ARG A 11 17.43 22.89 18.82
N LYS A 12 18.50 22.45 19.48
CA LYS A 12 19.43 21.41 18.99
C LYS A 12 18.79 20.07 18.59
N ALA A 13 17.59 19.78 19.09
CA ALA A 13 16.83 18.56 18.86
C ALA A 13 15.46 18.86 18.20
N ALA A 14 15.39 19.95 17.44
CA ALA A 14 14.20 20.28 16.67
C ALA A 14 14.07 19.40 15.43
N ARG A 15 12.82 19.13 15.03
CA ARG A 15 12.52 18.55 13.71
C ARG A 15 12.60 19.66 12.66
N VAL A 16 13.50 19.50 11.69
CA VAL A 16 13.71 20.45 10.58
C VAL A 16 12.76 20.19 9.42
N ALA A 17 12.60 18.93 9.03
CA ALA A 17 11.68 18.44 8.00
C ALA A 17 10.84 17.26 8.51
N ARG A 18 9.72 17.02 7.86
CA ARG A 18 8.96 15.76 7.97
C ARG A 18 9.12 14.99 6.66
N GLU A 19 9.48 13.73 6.77
CA GLU A 19 9.55 12.81 5.65
C GLU A 19 8.30 11.93 5.60
N PHE A 20 7.81 11.68 4.39
CA PHE A 20 6.86 10.63 4.06
C PHE A 20 7.53 9.71 3.03
N GLU A 21 7.60 8.42 3.33
CA GLU A 21 8.07 7.40 2.39
C GLU A 21 6.85 6.75 1.73
N LEU A 22 6.76 6.84 0.40
CA LEU A 22 5.66 6.31 -0.40
C LEU A 22 6.15 5.13 -1.23
N ALA A 23 5.60 3.93 -0.98
CA ALA A 23 5.73 2.83 -1.92
C ALA A 23 4.92 3.13 -3.19
N LEU A 24 5.56 3.10 -4.36
CA LEU A 24 4.93 3.40 -5.63
C LEU A 24 4.57 2.07 -6.34
N PRO A 25 3.34 1.92 -6.86
CA PRO A 25 2.99 0.73 -7.63
C PRO A 25 3.95 0.52 -8.80
N HIS A 26 4.53 -0.67 -8.88
CA HIS A 26 5.54 -1.01 -9.89
C HIS A 26 4.94 -1.16 -11.30
N GLU A 27 3.64 -1.34 -11.39
CA GLU A 27 2.87 -1.42 -12.63
C GLU A 27 2.78 -0.06 -13.34
N LEU A 28 2.77 1.05 -12.60
CA LEU A 28 2.74 2.41 -13.17
C LEU A 28 3.98 2.71 -14.02
N SER A 29 3.79 3.47 -15.09
CA SER A 29 4.85 4.11 -15.86
C SER A 29 5.72 5.04 -15.00
N PRO A 30 6.98 5.33 -15.40
CA PRO A 30 7.81 6.34 -14.74
C PRO A 30 7.11 7.69 -14.62
N GLU A 31 6.39 8.11 -15.67
CA GLU A 31 5.63 9.34 -15.76
C GLU A 31 4.45 9.34 -14.77
N GLY A 32 3.70 8.23 -14.70
CA GLY A 32 2.60 8.06 -13.75
C GLY A 32 3.04 8.08 -12.29
N ARG A 33 4.19 7.48 -11.99
CA ARG A 33 4.81 7.54 -10.66
C ARG A 33 5.20 8.97 -10.28
N ILE A 34 5.76 9.75 -11.21
CA ILE A 34 6.07 11.16 -11.00
C ILE A 34 4.77 11.95 -10.74
N GLU A 35 3.72 11.71 -11.52
CA GLU A 35 2.46 12.44 -11.39
C GLU A 35 1.73 12.13 -10.08
N ALA A 36 1.66 10.86 -9.67
CA ALA A 36 1.08 10.47 -8.39
C ALA A 36 1.79 11.16 -7.20
N VAL A 37 3.12 11.20 -7.21
CA VAL A 37 3.91 11.88 -6.16
C VAL A 37 3.73 13.39 -6.21
N ARG A 38 3.59 14.00 -7.40
CA ARG A 38 3.28 15.44 -7.55
C ARG A 38 1.93 15.81 -6.96
N VAL A 39 0.88 15.03 -7.24
CA VAL A 39 -0.46 15.27 -6.69
C VAL A 39 -0.43 15.18 -5.16
N PHE A 40 0.24 14.18 -4.60
CA PHE A 40 0.39 14.07 -3.14
C PHE A 40 1.21 15.22 -2.54
N ALA A 41 2.31 15.63 -3.19
CA ALA A 41 3.10 16.78 -2.76
C ALA A 41 2.30 18.10 -2.82
N ALA A 42 1.47 18.29 -3.84
CA ALA A 42 0.57 19.43 -3.95
C ALA A 42 -0.48 19.44 -2.83
N GLU A 43 -1.09 18.29 -2.51
CA GLU A 43 -2.04 18.19 -1.38
C GLU A 43 -1.38 18.55 -0.04
N LEU A 44 -0.12 18.15 0.19
CA LEU A 44 0.63 18.56 1.38
C LEU A 44 0.85 20.09 1.42
N CYS A 45 1.26 20.70 0.30
CA CYS A 45 1.43 22.15 0.18
C CYS A 45 0.10 22.88 0.45
N GLU A 46 -1.00 22.45 -0.16
CA GLU A 46 -2.32 23.07 -0.02
C GLU A 46 -2.91 22.91 1.39
N ARG A 47 -2.81 21.71 1.98
CA ARG A 47 -3.40 21.40 3.29
C ARG A 47 -2.64 22.03 4.46
N TYR A 48 -1.31 22.16 4.34
CA TYR A 48 -0.46 22.61 5.46
C TYR A 48 0.28 23.93 5.20
N GLY A 49 0.12 24.52 4.00
CA GLY A 49 0.82 25.74 3.59
C GLY A 49 2.34 25.54 3.51
N THR A 50 2.82 24.34 3.23
CA THR A 50 4.24 23.97 3.33
C THR A 50 4.99 24.08 2.01
N ALA A 51 6.32 24.05 2.10
CA ALA A 51 7.15 23.70 0.96
C ALA A 51 7.44 22.19 0.99
N VAL A 52 7.39 21.56 -0.17
CA VAL A 52 7.63 20.11 -0.33
C VAL A 52 8.67 19.88 -1.43
N ASP A 53 9.56 18.93 -1.18
CA ASP A 53 10.60 18.42 -2.07
C ASP A 53 10.42 16.90 -2.17
N PHE A 54 10.76 16.28 -3.30
CA PHE A 54 10.68 14.82 -3.41
C PHE A 54 11.70 14.21 -4.36
N ALA A 55 12.12 12.99 -4.04
CA ALA A 55 12.97 12.16 -4.87
C ALA A 55 12.33 10.77 -5.05
N ILE A 56 12.28 10.27 -6.29
CA ILE A 56 11.84 8.91 -6.61
C ILE A 56 13.07 8.04 -6.81
N HIS A 57 13.17 6.96 -6.05
CA HIS A 57 14.28 6.04 -6.07
C HIS A 57 13.95 4.80 -6.91
N ALA A 58 14.85 4.50 -7.84
CA ALA A 58 14.81 3.23 -8.56
C ALA A 58 15.14 2.06 -7.61
N PRO A 59 14.68 0.84 -7.93
CA PRO A 59 14.98 -0.34 -7.14
C PRO A 59 16.48 -0.59 -7.03
N HIS A 60 16.93 -1.01 -5.85
CA HIS A 60 18.34 -1.37 -5.65
C HIS A 60 18.69 -2.63 -6.46
N VAL A 61 19.85 -2.65 -7.13
CA VAL A 61 20.30 -3.76 -8.00
C VAL A 61 20.35 -5.14 -7.32
N ALA A 62 20.47 -5.16 -6.00
CA ALA A 62 20.44 -6.35 -5.14
C ALA A 62 19.21 -6.37 -4.21
N GLY A 63 18.08 -5.87 -4.67
CA GLY A 63 16.79 -5.86 -3.98
C GLY A 63 15.66 -6.30 -4.90
N ASP A 64 14.42 -6.25 -4.41
CA ASP A 64 13.24 -6.50 -5.25
C ASP A 64 13.14 -5.41 -6.33
N ILE A 65 13.17 -5.83 -7.61
CA ILE A 65 13.06 -4.94 -8.78
C ILE A 65 11.73 -4.19 -8.87
N ARG A 66 10.77 -4.52 -8.01
CA ARG A 66 9.46 -3.86 -7.90
C ARG A 66 9.45 -2.74 -6.86
N ASN A 67 10.44 -2.66 -5.98
CA ASN A 67 10.51 -1.65 -4.93
C ASN A 67 10.97 -0.29 -5.48
N VAL A 68 10.03 0.42 -6.12
CA VAL A 68 10.14 1.84 -6.44
C VAL A 68 9.46 2.63 -5.31
N HIS A 69 10.15 3.60 -4.73
CA HIS A 69 9.61 4.41 -3.64
C HIS A 69 9.96 5.89 -3.81
N ALA A 70 9.18 6.76 -3.18
CA ALA A 70 9.45 8.19 -3.11
C ALA A 70 9.73 8.64 -1.67
N HIS A 71 10.80 9.41 -1.49
CA HIS A 71 11.01 10.21 -0.29
C HIS A 71 10.42 11.60 -0.53
N VAL A 72 9.40 11.96 0.24
CA VAL A 72 8.71 13.26 0.16
C VAL A 72 9.00 14.05 1.44
N MET A 73 9.83 15.09 1.33
CA MET A 73 10.20 15.95 2.46
C MET A 73 9.36 17.23 2.49
N MET A 74 8.65 17.44 3.59
CA MET A 74 7.82 18.61 3.87
C MET A 74 8.46 19.50 4.95
N THR A 75 8.39 20.81 4.79
CA THR A 75 8.82 21.75 5.85
C THR A 75 7.94 21.61 7.10
N THR A 76 8.55 21.72 8.29
CA THR A 76 7.80 21.72 9.56
C THR A 76 7.08 23.03 9.86
N ARG A 77 7.25 24.03 8.99
CA ARG A 77 6.69 25.38 9.08
C ARG A 77 5.94 25.73 7.81
N VAL A 78 4.95 26.60 7.96
CA VAL A 78 4.24 27.26 6.86
C VAL A 78 5.23 28.11 6.07
N LEU A 79 5.13 28.07 4.75
CA LEU A 79 5.83 28.95 3.83
C LEU A 79 4.97 30.20 3.60
N GLU A 80 5.54 31.36 3.90
CA GLU A 80 4.96 32.69 3.75
C GLU A 80 5.84 33.51 2.79
N ASP A 81 5.35 34.63 2.27
CA ASP A 81 6.09 35.51 1.34
C ASP A 81 7.44 35.99 1.92
N THR A 82 7.58 36.03 3.25
CA THR A 82 8.79 36.44 3.96
C THR A 82 9.69 35.29 4.41
N GLY A 83 9.32 34.03 4.13
CA GLY A 83 10.08 32.83 4.48
C GLY A 83 9.28 31.82 5.30
N LEU A 84 9.93 31.08 6.19
CA LEU A 84 9.28 30.05 7.01
C LEU A 84 8.72 30.65 8.30
N GLY A 85 7.39 30.66 8.40
CA GLY A 85 6.64 31.22 9.52
C GLY A 85 6.41 30.24 10.66
N GLU A 86 5.16 30.13 11.12
CA GLU A 86 4.79 29.29 12.26
C GLU A 86 4.83 27.79 11.97
N LYS A 87 4.94 26.97 13.03
CA LYS A 87 4.85 25.50 12.91
C LYS A 87 3.48 25.08 12.39
N THR A 88 3.46 24.19 11.40
CA THR A 88 2.22 23.66 10.78
C THR A 88 1.35 22.94 11.81
N VAL A 89 0.05 22.79 11.53
CA VAL A 89 -0.87 22.04 12.42
C VAL A 89 -0.44 20.58 12.60
N PHE A 90 0.18 19.97 11.58
CA PHE A 90 0.70 18.59 11.66
C PHE A 90 1.85 18.42 12.67
N GLU A 91 2.57 19.51 12.97
CA GLU A 91 3.69 19.54 13.91
C GLU A 91 3.30 20.01 15.32
N ARG A 92 2.02 20.29 15.58
CA ARG A 92 1.51 20.65 16.91
C ARG A 92 1.25 19.40 17.74
N GLU A 93 1.37 19.54 19.07
CA GLU A 93 1.06 18.45 20.00
C GLU A 93 -0.45 18.14 20.05
N ASN A 94 -0.81 16.87 20.25
CA ASN A 94 -2.21 16.42 20.35
C ASN A 94 -3.03 17.21 21.37
N LYS A 95 -2.44 17.63 22.50
CA LYS A 95 -3.11 18.45 23.52
C LYS A 95 -3.52 19.82 22.97
N TRP A 96 -2.64 20.45 22.19
CA TRP A 96 -2.93 21.73 21.53
C TRP A 96 -3.97 21.55 20.43
N LEU A 97 -3.89 20.47 19.63
CA LEU A 97 -4.87 20.15 18.60
C LEU A 97 -6.28 20.00 19.20
N LEU A 98 -6.42 19.18 20.26
CA LEU A 98 -7.67 19.03 21.03
C LEU A 98 -8.22 20.36 21.55
N ALA A 99 -7.36 21.18 22.16
CA ALA A 99 -7.76 22.48 22.71
C ALA A 99 -8.23 23.50 21.65
N ASN A 100 -7.90 23.28 20.37
CA ASN A 100 -8.31 24.11 19.23
C ASN A 100 -9.35 23.42 18.33
N GLY A 101 -9.91 22.27 18.75
CA GLY A 101 -10.93 21.54 17.97
C GLY A 101 -10.39 20.89 16.69
N LEU A 102 -9.08 20.65 16.60
CA LEU A 102 -8.40 20.10 15.42
C LEU A 102 -8.17 18.58 15.56
N PRO A 103 -8.13 17.84 14.44
CA PRO A 103 -7.87 16.39 14.45
C PRO A 103 -6.49 16.06 15.01
N LEU A 104 -6.40 14.97 15.78
CA LEU A 104 -5.15 14.44 16.30
C LEU A 104 -4.18 14.07 15.17
N SER A 105 -2.86 14.08 15.42
CA SER A 105 -1.85 13.71 14.42
C SER A 105 -2.05 12.30 13.84
N GLN A 106 -2.59 11.37 14.64
CA GLN A 106 -2.98 10.02 14.19
C GLN A 106 -4.09 10.04 13.13
N ILE A 107 -5.10 10.89 13.32
CA ILE A 107 -6.21 11.05 12.36
C ILE A 107 -5.69 11.73 11.08
N GLN A 108 -4.94 12.83 11.23
CA GLN A 108 -4.32 13.51 10.08
C GLN A 108 -3.42 12.57 9.26
N LEU A 109 -2.67 11.66 9.90
CA LEU A 109 -1.86 10.66 9.22
C LEU A 109 -2.68 9.59 8.49
N ARG A 110 -3.79 9.12 9.09
CA ARG A 110 -4.71 8.18 8.43
C ARG A 110 -5.36 8.84 7.21
N ASP A 111 -5.79 10.08 7.33
CA ASP A 111 -6.44 10.81 6.23
C ASP A 111 -5.43 11.07 5.07
N LEU A 112 -4.14 11.30 5.37
CA LEU A 112 -3.08 11.32 4.35
C LEU A 112 -2.82 9.95 3.70
N ARG A 113 -2.94 8.84 4.44
CA ARG A 113 -2.84 7.49 3.89
C ARG A 113 -4.01 7.17 2.94
N GLN A 114 -5.23 7.61 3.29
CA GLN A 114 -6.40 7.49 2.43
C GLN A 114 -6.30 8.37 1.16
N SER A 115 -5.72 9.57 1.29
CA SER A 115 -5.36 10.39 0.12
C SER A 115 -4.38 9.65 -0.80
N TRP A 116 -3.30 9.08 -0.26
CA TRP A 116 -2.33 8.34 -1.06
C TRP A 116 -2.95 7.14 -1.79
N GLU A 117 -3.80 6.37 -1.11
CA GLU A 117 -4.61 5.32 -1.74
C GLU A 117 -5.42 5.88 -2.92
N THR A 118 -6.16 6.96 -2.70
CA THR A 118 -7.03 7.58 -3.71
C THR A 118 -6.24 8.03 -4.93
N ILE A 119 -5.08 8.67 -4.71
CA ILE A 119 -4.19 9.18 -5.77
C ILE A 119 -3.57 8.02 -6.56
N ALA A 120 -3.02 7.02 -5.88
CA ALA A 120 -2.40 5.86 -6.52
C ALA A 120 -3.42 5.03 -7.31
N ASN A 121 -4.58 4.73 -6.73
CA ASN A 121 -5.65 3.99 -7.40
C ASN A 121 -6.22 4.76 -8.61
N ALA A 122 -6.36 6.09 -8.51
CA ALA A 122 -6.78 6.91 -9.64
C ALA A 122 -5.74 6.90 -10.77
N GLN A 123 -4.44 6.92 -10.47
CA GLN A 123 -3.39 6.84 -11.50
C GLN A 123 -3.32 5.45 -12.13
N LEU A 124 -3.43 4.38 -11.33
CA LEU A 124 -3.51 2.99 -11.81
C LEU A 124 -4.66 2.81 -12.80
N ALA A 125 -5.85 3.33 -12.48
CA ALA A 125 -7.01 3.29 -13.36
C ALA A 125 -6.82 4.10 -14.65
N ARG A 126 -6.14 5.27 -14.60
CA ARG A 126 -5.81 6.06 -15.80
C ARG A 126 -4.88 5.33 -16.76
N GLU A 127 -3.99 4.50 -16.24
CA GLU A 127 -3.08 3.66 -17.03
C GLU A 127 -3.68 2.29 -17.41
N GLY A 128 -4.96 2.07 -17.11
CA GLY A 128 -5.70 0.87 -17.51
C GLY A 128 -5.45 -0.35 -16.63
N HIS A 129 -4.89 -0.18 -15.43
CA HIS A 129 -4.73 -1.26 -14.47
C HIS A 129 -5.98 -1.39 -13.57
N ASP A 130 -6.57 -2.58 -13.49
CA ASP A 130 -7.63 -2.90 -12.53
C ASP A 130 -7.08 -3.27 -11.13
N ILE A 131 -5.80 -3.01 -10.86
CA ILE A 131 -5.22 -3.25 -9.55
C ILE A 131 -5.45 -2.06 -8.62
N ARG A 132 -5.57 -2.33 -7.32
CA ARG A 132 -5.80 -1.31 -6.29
C ARG A 132 -5.00 -1.62 -5.03
N ILE A 133 -4.67 -0.56 -4.30
CA ILE A 133 -4.17 -0.61 -2.93
C ILE A 133 -5.29 -0.20 -1.96
N ASP A 134 -5.16 -0.59 -0.69
CA ASP A 134 -6.05 -0.20 0.41
C ASP A 134 -5.17 0.23 1.59
N HIS A 135 -5.45 1.38 2.19
CA HIS A 135 -4.68 1.91 3.32
C HIS A 135 -5.05 1.27 4.67
N ARG A 136 -6.19 0.58 4.73
CA ARG A 136 -6.74 0.00 5.96
C ARG A 136 -5.99 -1.28 6.34
N SER A 137 -5.84 -1.48 7.64
CA SER A 137 -5.37 -2.75 8.18
C SER A 137 -6.34 -3.90 7.89
N HIS A 138 -5.87 -5.13 7.96
CA HIS A 138 -6.71 -6.34 7.83
C HIS A 138 -7.89 -6.30 8.81
N VAL A 139 -7.68 -5.88 10.05
CA VAL A 139 -8.74 -5.71 11.07
C VAL A 139 -9.78 -4.65 10.64
N GLU A 140 -9.37 -3.50 10.09
CA GLU A 140 -10.29 -2.47 9.57
C GLU A 140 -11.03 -2.91 8.28
N ARG A 141 -10.54 -3.96 7.62
CA ARG A 141 -11.20 -4.63 6.50
C ARG A 141 -12.09 -5.81 6.93
N GLY A 142 -12.08 -6.18 8.22
CA GLY A 142 -12.82 -7.32 8.77
C GLY A 142 -12.15 -8.69 8.53
N LEU A 143 -10.86 -8.72 8.22
CA LEU A 143 -10.07 -9.93 7.97
C LEU A 143 -9.34 -10.38 9.24
N GLU A 144 -9.37 -11.68 9.53
CA GLU A 144 -8.62 -12.27 10.66
C GLU A 144 -7.25 -12.84 10.23
N ILE A 145 -6.98 -12.90 8.92
CA ILE A 145 -5.65 -13.20 8.36
C ILE A 145 -4.59 -12.28 9.02
N ILE A 146 -3.52 -12.87 9.55
CA ILE A 146 -2.37 -12.16 10.11
C ILE A 146 -1.62 -11.43 8.97
N PRO A 147 -1.34 -10.12 9.06
CA PRO A 147 -0.65 -9.38 8.01
C PRO A 147 0.85 -9.75 7.94
N THR A 148 1.42 -9.67 6.75
CA THR A 148 2.87 -9.84 6.53
C THR A 148 3.66 -8.67 7.12
N GLU A 149 4.78 -8.95 7.80
CA GLU A 149 5.66 -7.91 8.32
C GLU A 149 6.51 -7.22 7.24
N HIS A 150 6.77 -5.92 7.41
CA HIS A 150 7.66 -5.17 6.52
C HIS A 150 9.13 -5.45 6.84
N VAL A 151 9.85 -6.07 5.90
CA VAL A 151 11.29 -6.32 6.01
C VAL A 151 12.07 -5.02 5.82
N GLY A 152 12.41 -4.37 6.93
CA GLY A 152 13.13 -3.09 6.93
C GLY A 152 14.53 -3.13 6.33
N VAL A 153 15.06 -1.94 6.00
CA VAL A 153 16.34 -1.76 5.30
C VAL A 153 17.51 -2.42 6.03
N GLN A 154 17.52 -2.38 7.37
CA GLN A 154 18.58 -3.01 8.20
C GLN A 154 18.59 -4.53 8.05
N ALA A 155 17.43 -5.19 8.08
CA ALA A 155 17.30 -6.63 7.86
C ALA A 155 17.77 -7.01 6.44
N THR A 156 17.38 -6.23 5.43
CA THR A 156 17.87 -6.42 4.05
C THR A 156 19.39 -6.24 3.94
N GLN A 157 19.98 -5.28 4.66
CA GLN A 157 21.42 -5.02 4.64
C GLN A 157 22.23 -6.11 5.37
N MET A 158 21.73 -6.62 6.50
CA MET A 158 22.36 -7.73 7.22
C MET A 158 22.35 -9.02 6.37
N GLN A 159 21.23 -9.32 5.69
CA GLN A 159 21.17 -10.46 4.77
C GLN A 159 22.19 -10.31 3.62
N ARG A 160 22.32 -9.11 3.03
CA ARG A 160 23.33 -8.83 2.00
C ARG A 160 24.78 -8.98 2.48
N GLN A 161 25.02 -8.90 3.79
CA GLN A 161 26.34 -9.16 4.40
C GLN A 161 26.55 -10.63 4.79
N GLY A 162 25.59 -11.52 4.48
CA GLY A 162 25.66 -12.94 4.87
C GLY A 162 25.48 -13.18 6.36
N LEU A 163 25.03 -12.16 7.12
CA LEU A 163 24.67 -12.33 8.51
C LEU A 163 23.32 -13.06 8.61
N PRO A 164 23.14 -13.96 9.59
CA PRO A 164 21.83 -14.53 9.86
C PRO A 164 20.88 -13.40 10.23
N VAL A 165 19.80 -13.32 9.47
CA VAL A 165 18.61 -12.53 9.75
C VAL A 165 17.51 -13.54 9.90
N ASP A 166 16.68 -13.40 10.93
CA ASP A 166 15.38 -14.08 10.98
C ASP A 166 14.47 -13.45 9.91
N GLN A 167 14.80 -13.75 8.65
CA GLN A 167 13.93 -13.51 7.54
C GLN A 167 12.80 -14.49 7.64
N VAL A 168 11.62 -13.98 7.92
CA VAL A 168 10.42 -14.68 7.53
C VAL A 168 9.48 -13.68 6.88
N ALA A 169 8.98 -14.06 5.70
CA ALA A 169 7.98 -13.31 4.97
C ALA A 169 6.61 -13.55 5.63
N MET A 170 6.51 -13.20 6.93
CA MET A 170 5.66 -13.81 7.96
C MET A 170 6.24 -15.12 8.53
N ASP A 171 6.28 -15.27 9.86
CA ASP A 171 6.91 -16.41 10.55
C ASP A 171 6.16 -17.74 10.33
N ASP A 172 6.84 -18.88 10.49
CA ASP A 172 6.25 -20.20 10.23
C ASP A 172 5.01 -20.51 11.10
N ALA A 173 4.91 -19.95 12.31
CA ALA A 173 3.73 -20.14 13.16
C ALA A 173 2.55 -19.29 12.65
N SER A 174 2.79 -18.03 12.31
CA SER A 174 1.81 -17.17 11.64
C SER A 174 1.39 -17.72 10.27
N ALA A 175 2.31 -18.28 9.48
CA ALA A 175 2.03 -18.92 8.19
C ALA A 175 1.15 -20.16 8.34
N LYS A 176 1.40 -20.97 9.39
CA LYS A 176 0.54 -22.09 9.74
C LYS A 176 -0.85 -21.62 10.18
N LEU A 177 -0.94 -20.64 11.07
CA LEU A 177 -2.21 -20.08 11.56
C LEU A 177 -3.04 -19.50 10.42
N ASN A 178 -2.44 -18.74 9.50
CA ASN A 178 -3.14 -18.21 8.33
C ASN A 178 -3.60 -19.32 7.38
N GLY A 179 -2.80 -20.38 7.20
CA GLY A 179 -3.20 -21.51 6.36
C GLY A 179 -4.34 -22.34 6.97
N GLU A 180 -4.37 -22.50 8.29
CA GLU A 180 -5.47 -23.12 9.04
C GLU A 180 -6.72 -22.22 8.99
N HIS A 181 -6.57 -20.91 9.16
CA HIS A 181 -7.67 -19.94 9.02
C HIS A 181 -8.28 -19.93 7.62
N ILE A 182 -7.47 -19.84 6.55
CA ILE A 182 -7.96 -19.80 5.15
C ILE A 182 -8.61 -21.15 4.73
N LEU A 183 -8.29 -22.25 5.42
CA LEU A 183 -9.00 -23.53 5.23
C LEU A 183 -10.43 -23.51 5.79
N GLU A 184 -10.63 -22.87 6.94
CA GLU A 184 -11.93 -22.76 7.61
C GLU A 184 -12.76 -21.59 7.05
N HIS A 185 -12.09 -20.50 6.65
CA HIS A 185 -12.63 -19.22 6.18
C HIS A 185 -12.03 -18.79 4.83
N PRO A 186 -12.26 -19.54 3.73
CA PRO A 186 -11.75 -19.20 2.41
C PRO A 186 -12.24 -17.82 1.88
N GLU A 187 -13.38 -17.34 2.36
CA GLU A 187 -13.95 -16.02 2.06
C GLU A 187 -13.04 -14.85 2.43
N ASP A 188 -12.19 -14.98 3.45
CA ASP A 188 -11.24 -13.93 3.84
C ASP A 188 -10.19 -13.70 2.76
N LEU A 189 -9.66 -14.78 2.16
CA LEU A 189 -8.72 -14.63 1.04
C LEU A 189 -9.41 -14.05 -0.20
N LEU A 190 -10.67 -14.41 -0.46
CA LEU A 190 -11.44 -13.87 -1.57
C LEU A 190 -11.73 -12.37 -1.37
N THR A 191 -12.06 -11.95 -0.16
CA THR A 191 -12.21 -10.55 0.24
C THR A 191 -10.88 -9.79 0.12
N LEU A 192 -9.76 -10.44 0.44
CA LEU A 192 -8.43 -9.89 0.28
C LEU A 192 -8.10 -9.62 -1.19
N VAL A 193 -8.28 -10.62 -2.08
CA VAL A 193 -8.03 -10.53 -3.52
C VAL A 193 -9.00 -9.55 -4.21
N SER A 194 -10.27 -9.54 -3.82
CA SER A 194 -11.28 -8.63 -4.38
C SER A 194 -11.03 -7.16 -4.03
N GLY A 195 -10.32 -6.88 -2.93
CA GLY A 195 -9.81 -5.55 -2.62
C GLY A 195 -8.63 -5.12 -3.50
N GLU A 196 -7.85 -6.08 -4.02
CA GLU A 196 -6.70 -5.83 -4.90
C GLU A 196 -7.08 -5.75 -6.37
N LYS A 197 -8.13 -6.47 -6.83
CA LYS A 197 -8.61 -6.51 -8.22
C LYS A 197 -10.11 -6.77 -8.28
N SER A 198 -10.83 -6.18 -9.24
CA SER A 198 -12.24 -6.52 -9.48
C SER A 198 -12.42 -7.85 -10.23
N VAL A 199 -11.37 -8.27 -10.95
CA VAL A 199 -11.32 -9.40 -11.87
C VAL A 199 -10.05 -10.21 -11.59
N PHE A 200 -10.20 -11.46 -11.15
CA PHE A 200 -9.07 -12.31 -10.79
C PHE A 200 -9.24 -13.78 -11.20
N GLY A 201 -8.11 -14.47 -11.40
CA GLY A 201 -8.08 -15.89 -11.78
C GLY A 201 -7.31 -16.78 -10.79
N ARG A 202 -7.21 -18.08 -11.12
CA ARG A 202 -6.50 -19.08 -10.31
C ARG A 202 -5.06 -18.68 -9.94
N HIS A 203 -4.36 -17.99 -10.83
CA HIS A 203 -3.00 -17.51 -10.59
C HIS A 203 -2.93 -16.36 -9.56
N ASP A 204 -3.94 -15.50 -9.51
CA ASP A 204 -4.02 -14.41 -8.52
C ASP A 204 -4.34 -14.98 -7.14
N ILE A 205 -5.29 -15.92 -7.05
CA ILE A 205 -5.61 -16.66 -5.82
C ILE A 205 -4.37 -17.39 -5.30
N ALA A 206 -3.65 -18.12 -6.16
CA ALA A 206 -2.42 -18.83 -5.79
C ALA A 206 -1.32 -17.88 -5.32
N ARG A 207 -1.17 -16.72 -5.98
CA ARG A 207 -0.21 -15.67 -5.59
C ARG A 207 -0.57 -15.05 -4.24
N ALA A 208 -1.85 -14.78 -4.01
CA ALA A 208 -2.34 -14.23 -2.75
C ALA A 208 -2.14 -15.20 -1.59
N LEU A 209 -2.46 -16.49 -1.80
CA LEU A 209 -2.23 -17.55 -0.84
C LEU A 209 -0.73 -17.70 -0.50
N HIS A 210 0.15 -17.61 -1.50
CA HIS A 210 1.60 -17.71 -1.30
C HIS A 210 2.19 -16.55 -0.47
N ARG A 211 1.48 -15.41 -0.33
CA ARG A 211 1.90 -14.34 0.61
C ARG A 211 1.71 -14.73 2.08
N TYR A 212 0.85 -15.71 2.35
CA TYR A 212 0.47 -16.11 3.72
C TYR A 212 0.77 -17.58 4.04
N ILE A 213 1.02 -18.42 3.03
CA ILE A 213 1.42 -19.83 3.17
C ILE A 213 2.62 -20.07 2.24
N SER A 214 3.83 -19.92 2.77
CA SER A 214 5.07 -19.92 1.97
C SER A 214 5.90 -21.21 2.09
N SER A 215 5.79 -21.95 3.22
CA SER A 215 6.63 -23.10 3.55
C SER A 215 5.93 -24.47 3.47
N ASP A 216 4.64 -24.58 3.81
CA ASP A 216 3.90 -25.86 3.78
C ASP A 216 3.12 -26.06 2.47
N VAL A 217 3.65 -26.93 1.60
CA VAL A 217 3.07 -27.30 0.30
C VAL A 217 1.71 -28.01 0.44
N ARG A 218 1.50 -28.82 1.48
CA ARG A 218 0.23 -29.56 1.68
C ARG A 218 -0.85 -28.62 2.18
N LEU A 219 -0.51 -27.76 3.14
CA LEU A 219 -1.40 -26.71 3.65
C LEU A 219 -1.81 -25.77 2.51
N PHE A 220 -0.86 -25.33 1.69
CA PHE A 220 -1.12 -24.53 0.49
C PHE A 220 -2.07 -25.24 -0.48
N GLN A 221 -1.83 -26.51 -0.81
CA GLN A 221 -2.70 -27.26 -1.73
C GLN A 221 -4.13 -27.41 -1.21
N ASN A 222 -4.29 -27.70 0.09
CA ASN A 222 -5.60 -27.84 0.72
C ASN A 222 -6.34 -26.49 0.78
N ALA A 223 -5.67 -25.42 1.24
CA ALA A 223 -6.25 -24.08 1.33
C ALA A 223 -6.62 -23.54 -0.05
N PHE A 224 -5.79 -23.76 -1.07
CA PHE A 224 -6.12 -23.42 -2.45
C PHE A 224 -7.35 -24.18 -2.95
N ALA A 225 -7.49 -25.48 -2.62
CA ALA A 225 -8.66 -26.26 -2.98
C ALA A 225 -9.93 -25.77 -2.26
N ALA A 226 -9.85 -25.40 -0.98
CA ALA A 226 -10.95 -24.82 -0.21
C ALA A 226 -11.42 -23.49 -0.80
N VAL A 227 -10.49 -22.57 -1.13
CA VAL A 227 -10.81 -21.29 -1.78
C VAL A 227 -11.43 -21.50 -3.16
N MET A 228 -10.91 -22.43 -3.97
CA MET A 228 -11.49 -22.77 -5.27
C MET A 228 -12.87 -23.46 -5.21
N ALA A 229 -13.26 -23.98 -4.04
CA ALA A 229 -14.55 -24.61 -3.78
C ALA A 229 -15.50 -23.72 -2.97
N SER A 230 -15.08 -22.51 -2.57
CA SER A 230 -15.89 -21.60 -1.77
C SER A 230 -17.10 -21.10 -2.55
N PRO A 231 -18.32 -21.10 -1.96
CA PRO A 231 -19.51 -20.57 -2.62
C PRO A 231 -19.45 -19.05 -2.86
N ALA A 232 -18.55 -18.33 -2.19
CA ALA A 232 -18.29 -16.91 -2.43
C ALA A 232 -17.44 -16.64 -3.69
N LEU A 233 -16.88 -17.68 -4.32
CA LEU A 233 -16.14 -17.57 -5.58
C LEU A 233 -17.10 -17.71 -6.76
N VAL A 234 -17.70 -16.60 -7.20
CA VAL A 234 -18.60 -16.62 -8.36
C VAL A 234 -17.80 -16.62 -9.66
N MET A 235 -17.99 -17.66 -10.47
CA MET A 235 -17.41 -17.74 -11.82
C MET A 235 -18.21 -16.83 -12.77
N LEU A 236 -17.59 -15.74 -13.22
CA LEU A 236 -18.08 -14.98 -14.37
C LEU A 236 -17.97 -15.87 -15.62
N GLN A 237 -19.11 -16.05 -16.27
CA GLN A 237 -19.15 -16.47 -17.65
C GLN A 237 -18.52 -15.37 -18.54
N GLY A 238 -17.76 -15.74 -19.59
CA GLY A 238 -16.98 -14.81 -20.43
C GLY A 238 -17.23 -15.03 -21.92
N GLU A 239 -17.64 -13.98 -22.61
CA GLU A 239 -17.90 -13.85 -24.06
C GLU A 239 -17.54 -15.03 -25.02
N GLN A 240 -18.51 -15.90 -25.32
CA GLN A 240 -18.53 -16.76 -26.52
C GLN A 240 -19.09 -15.98 -27.71
N VAL A 241 -18.48 -16.10 -28.89
CA VAL A 241 -19.07 -15.59 -30.14
C VAL A 241 -19.89 -16.70 -30.80
N ASP A 242 -21.18 -16.48 -31.03
CA ASP A 242 -22.04 -17.36 -31.82
C ASP A 242 -21.51 -17.43 -33.26
N PRO A 243 -21.09 -18.61 -33.77
CA PRO A 243 -20.51 -18.75 -35.10
C PRO A 243 -21.50 -18.57 -36.26
N LEU A 244 -22.81 -18.44 -35.98
CA LEU A 244 -23.87 -18.22 -36.96
C LEU A 244 -24.37 -16.76 -37.00
N THR A 245 -24.36 -16.05 -35.87
CA THR A 245 -24.90 -14.68 -35.76
C THR A 245 -23.83 -13.62 -35.48
N GLY A 246 -22.68 -14.01 -34.92
CA GLY A 246 -21.66 -13.08 -34.41
C GLY A 246 -22.03 -12.43 -33.06
N GLU A 247 -23.16 -12.80 -32.45
CA GLU A 247 -23.55 -12.31 -31.13
C GLU A 247 -22.65 -12.88 -30.02
N VAL A 248 -22.49 -12.12 -28.94
CA VAL A 248 -21.54 -12.44 -27.86
C VAL A 248 -22.30 -12.82 -26.59
N SER A 249 -22.13 -14.06 -26.11
CA SER A 249 -22.87 -14.65 -24.98
C SER A 249 -21.93 -15.46 -24.08
N PRO A 250 -21.94 -15.33 -22.75
CA PRO A 250 -20.71 -15.60 -22.00
C PRO A 250 -20.53 -17.08 -21.58
N GLU A 251 -19.32 -17.65 -21.71
CA GLU A 251 -18.64 -18.67 -20.85
C GLU A 251 -17.25 -19.00 -21.45
N GLY A 252 -16.07 -18.77 -20.83
CA GLY A 252 -15.65 -18.31 -19.49
C GLY A 252 -14.31 -17.53 -19.58
N SER A 253 -13.59 -17.15 -18.51
CA SER A 253 -13.81 -17.34 -17.07
C SER A 253 -12.93 -16.39 -16.22
N VAL A 254 -13.52 -15.71 -15.22
CA VAL A 254 -12.92 -14.77 -14.22
C VAL A 254 -13.75 -14.90 -12.94
N ALA A 255 -13.23 -14.61 -11.74
CA ALA A 255 -14.05 -14.59 -10.54
C ALA A 255 -14.23 -13.20 -9.91
N LYS A 256 -15.35 -13.04 -9.18
CA LYS A 256 -15.70 -11.89 -8.35
C LYS A 256 -16.39 -12.40 -7.07
N VAL A 257 -16.29 -11.63 -5.99
CA VAL A 257 -17.11 -11.81 -4.77
C VAL A 257 -18.35 -10.91 -4.86
N ASP A 258 -19.48 -11.40 -4.35
CA ASP A 258 -20.76 -10.68 -4.26
C ASP A 258 -20.77 -9.65 -3.11
#